data_AF-A0A9X6RN74-F1
#
_entry.id   AF-A0A9X6RN74-F1
#
_cell.length_a   1.000
_cell.length_b   1.000
_cell.length_c   1.000
_cell.angle_alpha   90.00
_cell.angle_beta   90.00
_cell.angle_gamma   90.00
#
_symmetry.space_group_name_H-M   'P 1'
#
loop_
_entity.id
_entity.type
_entity.pdbx_description
1 polymer ?
#
loop_
_entity_poly.entity_id
_entity_poly.type
_entity_poly.pdbx_seq_one_letter_code
_entity_poly.pdbx_strand_id
1 'polypeptide(L)'
;MIGEIQHEIMHVLGFQHEQSREDRDKYVHVIFDNIPSVGIYSTINKASFFFTVTFPHCSFAQPVCQVQGTNLWLPYDYNSIMHFAHNTFSIDPDNKPSIPPIQQAPIGNRKKLSVHDIERNQCPL
;
A
#
# COMPACT_ATOMS: atom_id res chain seq x y z
N MET A 1 -13.15 11.96 1.75
CA MET A 1 -14.35 11.10 1.59
C MET A 1 -14.39 10.38 0.24
N ILE A 2 -14.29 11.05 -0.92
CA ILE A 2 -14.36 10.32 -2.21
C ILE A 2 -13.17 9.40 -2.48
N GLY A 3 -11.95 9.81 -2.07
CA GLY A 3 -10.75 8.98 -2.26
C GLY A 3 -10.65 7.78 -1.33
N GLU A 4 -11.25 7.83 -0.13
CA GLU A 4 -11.33 6.65 0.76
C GLU A 4 -12.22 5.58 0.14
N ILE A 5 -13.37 5.98 -0.42
CA ILE A 5 -14.25 5.03 -1.12
C ILE A 5 -13.52 4.40 -2.31
N GLN A 6 -12.74 5.20 -3.06
CA GLN A 6 -11.91 4.68 -4.15
C GLN A 6 -10.83 3.69 -3.66
N HIS A 7 -10.18 3.97 -2.53
CA HIS A 7 -9.21 3.07 -1.89
C HIS A 7 -9.84 1.71 -1.54
N GLU A 8 -11.00 1.74 -0.88
CA GLU A 8 -11.71 0.50 -0.51
C GLU A 8 -12.23 -0.27 -1.72
N ILE A 9 -12.72 0.42 -2.76
CA ILE A 9 -13.10 -0.22 -4.02
C ILE A 9 -11.89 -0.87 -4.69
N MET A 10 -10.71 -0.23 -4.67
CA MET A 10 -9.49 -0.84 -5.20
C MET A 10 -9.10 -2.11 -4.44
N HIS A 11 -9.28 -2.16 -3.11
CA HIS A 11 -9.14 -3.41 -2.37
C HIS A 11 -10.12 -4.49 -2.85
N VAL A 12 -11.37 -4.14 -3.13
CA VAL A 12 -12.37 -5.08 -3.70
C VAL A 12 -11.97 -5.58 -5.09
N LEU A 13 -11.35 -4.73 -5.91
CA LEU A 13 -10.81 -5.10 -7.22
C LEU A 13 -9.52 -5.94 -7.12
N GLY A 14 -8.99 -6.18 -5.92
CA GLY A 14 -7.82 -7.02 -5.68
C GLY A 14 -6.50 -6.27 -5.59
N PHE A 15 -6.51 -4.93 -5.54
CA PHE A 15 -5.29 -4.16 -5.33
C PHE A 15 -4.85 -4.21 -3.87
N GLN A 16 -3.55 -4.39 -3.70
CA GLN A 16 -2.86 -4.33 -2.42
C GLN A 16 -2.30 -2.93 -2.20
N HIS A 17 -1.88 -2.64 -0.97
CA HIS A 17 -1.20 -1.39 -0.70
C HIS A 17 0.13 -1.28 -1.45
N GLU A 18 0.46 -0.07 -1.91
CA GLU A 18 1.66 0.15 -2.72
C GLU A 18 2.94 -0.10 -1.91
N GLN A 19 2.93 0.21 -0.61
CA GLN A 19 4.03 -0.14 0.29
C GLN A 19 4.13 -1.63 0.60
N SER A 20 3.23 -2.50 0.14
CA SER A 20 3.35 -3.96 0.29
C SER A 20 4.11 -4.63 -0.85
N ARG A 21 4.49 -3.88 -1.89
CA ARG A 21 5.27 -4.41 -3.02
C ARG A 21 6.60 -4.99 -2.58
N GLU A 22 7.06 -6.00 -3.32
CA GLU A 22 8.34 -6.66 -3.10
C GLU A 22 9.54 -5.72 -3.34
N ASP A 23 9.39 -4.75 -4.24
CA ASP A 23 10.44 -3.78 -4.58
C ASP A 23 10.39 -2.48 -3.73
N ARG A 24 9.47 -2.38 -2.76
CA ARG A 24 9.27 -1.15 -1.96
C ARG A 24 10.55 -0.63 -1.30
N ASP A 25 11.45 -1.53 -0.91
CA ASP A 25 12.62 -1.18 -0.10
C ASP A 25 13.64 -0.35 -0.93
N LYS A 26 13.42 -0.22 -2.24
CA LYS A 26 14.14 0.71 -3.14
C LYS A 26 13.56 2.14 -3.13
N TYR A 27 12.36 2.34 -2.57
CA TYR A 27 11.59 3.57 -2.66
C TYR A 27 11.21 4.16 -1.30
N VAL A 28 10.94 3.31 -0.31
CA VAL A 28 10.54 3.72 1.04
C VAL A 28 11.33 2.96 2.10
N HIS A 29 11.54 3.60 3.25
CA HIS A 29 12.05 2.93 4.44
C HIS A 29 10.92 2.68 5.41
N VAL A 30 10.83 1.47 5.98
CA VAL A 30 9.88 1.16 7.05
C VAL A 30 10.61 1.17 8.39
N ILE A 31 10.36 2.20 9.19
CA ILE A 31 10.98 2.39 10.51
C ILE A 31 10.07 1.78 11.57
N PHE A 32 10.22 0.49 11.82
CA PHE A 32 9.41 -0.23 12.82
C PHE A 32 9.58 0.31 14.25
N ASP A 33 10.73 0.91 14.57
CA ASP A 33 10.97 1.55 15.88
C ASP A 33 10.04 2.75 16.15
N ASN A 34 9.50 3.34 15.07
CA ASN A 34 8.54 4.43 15.15
C ASN A 34 7.09 3.93 15.18
N ILE A 35 6.84 2.62 15.18
CA ILE A 35 5.51 2.01 15.24
C ILE A 35 5.31 1.44 16.65
N PRO A 36 4.18 1.72 17.34
CA PRO A 36 3.97 1.26 18.70
C PRO A 36 3.89 -0.27 18.75
N SER A 37 4.77 -0.89 19.54
CA SER A 37 4.87 -2.34 19.71
C SER A 37 3.88 -2.92 20.75
N VAL A 38 2.98 -2.09 21.30
CA VAL A 38 2.06 -2.42 22.40
C VAL A 38 0.62 -1.99 22.09
N GLY A 39 -0.37 -2.72 22.62
CA GLY A 39 -1.80 -2.45 22.40
C GLY A 39 -2.38 -3.14 21.17
N ILE A 40 -3.50 -2.67 20.60
CA ILE A 40 -4.08 -3.27 19.37
C ILE A 40 -3.10 -3.24 18.18
N TYR A 41 -2.09 -2.36 18.27
CA TYR A 41 -1.01 -2.20 17.31
C TYR A 41 0.13 -3.22 17.49
N SER A 42 0.20 -3.96 18.61
CA SER A 42 1.18 -5.05 18.79
C SER A 42 0.94 -6.22 17.83
N THR A 43 -0.27 -6.31 17.28
CA THR A 43 -0.64 -7.28 16.24
C THR A 43 -0.30 -6.78 14.84
N ILE A 44 0.11 -5.52 14.67
CA ILE A 44 0.79 -5.06 13.45
C ILE A 44 2.22 -5.65 13.46
N ASN A 45 2.29 -6.98 13.39
CA ASN A 45 3.50 -7.66 13.00
C ASN A 45 3.81 -7.27 11.53
N LYS A 46 5.04 -7.51 11.09
CA LYS A 46 5.46 -7.23 9.69
C LYS A 46 4.42 -7.74 8.67
N ALA A 47 3.76 -8.87 8.96
CA ALA A 47 2.71 -9.45 8.12
C ALA A 47 1.43 -8.61 8.02
N SER A 48 0.93 -8.05 9.14
CA SER A 48 -0.30 -7.24 9.15
C SER A 48 -0.11 -5.83 8.57
N PHE A 49 1.11 -5.29 8.63
CA PHE A 49 1.44 -4.02 7.96
C PHE A 49 1.40 -4.13 6.43
N PHE A 50 1.65 -5.33 5.91
CA PHE A 50 1.56 -5.67 4.49
C PHE A 50 0.32 -6.50 4.17
N PHE A 51 -0.71 -6.48 5.05
CA PHE A 51 -1.84 -7.40 4.97
C PHE A 51 -2.56 -7.35 3.62
N THR A 52 -2.69 -8.52 3.02
CA THR A 52 -3.48 -8.79 1.83
C THR A 52 -4.91 -9.11 2.22
N VAL A 53 -5.89 -8.44 1.62
CA VAL A 53 -7.29 -8.85 1.76
C VAL A 53 -7.48 -10.14 0.95
N THR A 54 -7.33 -11.29 1.60
CA THR A 54 -7.62 -12.60 0.99
C THR A 54 -9.11 -12.90 1.17
N PHE A 55 -9.87 -12.93 0.08
CA PHE A 55 -11.27 -13.36 0.12
C PHE A 55 -11.35 -14.89 0.01
N PRO A 56 -11.72 -15.63 1.08
CA PRO A 56 -11.67 -17.09 1.10
C PRO A 56 -12.67 -17.79 0.15
N HIS A 57 -13.59 -17.05 -0.47
CA HIS A 57 -14.65 -17.59 -1.34
C HIS A 57 -14.55 -17.18 -2.81
N CYS A 58 -13.51 -16.46 -3.23
CA CYS A 58 -13.26 -16.20 -4.65
C CYS A 58 -12.16 -17.13 -5.14
N SER A 59 -12.52 -18.29 -5.70
CA SER A 59 -11.62 -19.10 -6.55
C SER A 59 -11.24 -18.36 -7.86
N PHE A 60 -11.83 -17.18 -8.06
CA PHE A 60 -11.51 -16.20 -9.10
C PHE A 60 -10.70 -15.00 -8.58
N ALA A 61 -10.16 -15.07 -7.35
CA ALA A 61 -8.88 -14.42 -7.08
C ALA A 61 -7.80 -15.23 -7.83
N GLN A 62 -7.94 -15.34 -9.16
CA GLN A 62 -6.74 -15.35 -9.97
C GLN A 62 -5.96 -14.15 -9.46
N PRO A 63 -4.68 -14.33 -9.12
CA PRO A 63 -3.87 -13.21 -8.67
C PRO A 63 -4.13 -12.09 -9.69
N VAL A 64 -4.66 -10.94 -9.27
CA VAL A 64 -4.74 -9.77 -10.14
C VAL A 64 -3.28 -9.47 -10.46
N CYS A 65 -2.83 -10.07 -11.55
CA CYS A 65 -1.48 -10.09 -12.07
C CYS A 65 -0.37 -10.17 -10.98
N GLN A 66 -0.47 -11.07 -9.99
CA GLN A 66 0.72 -11.55 -9.26
C GLN A 66 1.33 -12.71 -10.05
N VAL A 67 1.86 -12.41 -11.23
CA VAL A 67 2.94 -13.25 -11.74
C VAL A 67 4.11 -13.00 -10.79
N GLN A 68 4.58 -14.06 -10.16
CA GLN A 68 5.74 -14.05 -9.27
C GLN A 68 6.87 -13.24 -9.94
N GLY A 69 7.23 -12.09 -9.38
CA GLY A 69 8.26 -11.19 -9.92
C GLY A 69 7.82 -10.12 -10.92
N THR A 70 6.53 -9.93 -11.20
CA THR A 70 6.05 -8.77 -11.96
C THR A 70 5.22 -7.87 -11.07
N ASN A 71 5.87 -6.86 -10.51
CA ASN A 71 5.22 -5.56 -10.50
C ASN A 71 4.65 -5.39 -11.91
N LEU A 72 3.33 -5.20 -12.05
CA LEU A 72 2.78 -4.75 -13.33
C LEU A 72 3.76 -3.71 -13.88
N TRP A 73 4.20 -3.80 -15.14
CA TRP A 73 5.34 -3.11 -15.78
C TRP A 73 5.50 -1.57 -15.56
N LEU A 74 4.67 -1.00 -14.71
CA LEU A 74 4.63 0.34 -14.15
C LEU A 74 5.64 0.50 -12.99
N PRO A 75 6.26 1.70 -12.89
CA PRO A 75 7.12 2.07 -11.78
C PRO A 75 6.36 2.10 -10.43
N TYR A 76 7.11 2.21 -9.34
CA TYR A 76 6.52 2.43 -8.01
C TYR A 76 5.83 3.78 -7.94
N ASP A 77 4.59 3.83 -7.46
CA ASP A 77 3.80 5.06 -7.43
C ASP A 77 3.59 5.60 -6.01
N TYR A 78 4.44 6.56 -5.62
CA TYR A 78 4.33 7.29 -4.35
C TYR A 78 2.95 7.95 -4.16
N ASN A 79 2.30 8.39 -5.24
CA ASN A 79 1.04 9.10 -5.20
C ASN A 79 -0.18 8.17 -5.43
N SER A 80 0.03 6.85 -5.45
CA SER A 80 -1.06 5.88 -5.49
C SER A 80 -2.02 6.11 -4.32
N ILE A 81 -3.32 5.96 -4.59
CA ILE A 81 -4.33 6.00 -3.53
C ILE A 81 -4.16 4.82 -2.55
N MET A 82 -3.46 3.76 -2.98
CA MET A 82 -3.16 2.57 -2.20
C MET A 82 -1.89 2.73 -1.35
N HIS A 83 -1.15 3.83 -1.46
CA HIS A 83 0.03 4.08 -0.65
C HIS A 83 -0.34 4.70 0.70
N PHE A 84 0.25 4.22 1.80
CA PHE A 84 0.11 4.85 3.13
C PHE A 84 0.76 6.24 3.20
N ALA A 85 0.37 7.02 4.20
CA ALA A 85 1.07 8.26 4.51
C ALA A 85 2.38 7.96 5.26
N HIS A 86 3.32 8.90 5.22
CA HIS A 86 4.64 8.77 5.85
C HIS A 86 4.58 8.51 7.37
N ASN A 87 3.47 8.86 8.02
CA ASN A 87 3.28 8.78 9.47
C ASN A 87 2.20 7.77 9.89
N THR A 88 1.70 6.94 8.96
CA THR A 88 0.65 5.96 9.28
C THR A 88 1.15 4.97 10.34
N PHE A 89 0.38 4.79 11.41
CA PHE A 89 0.73 3.99 12.59
C PHE A 89 1.97 4.48 13.38
N SER A 90 2.40 5.73 13.20
CA SER A 90 3.51 6.27 13.98
C SER A 90 3.14 6.52 15.46
N ILE A 91 4.11 6.31 16.36
CA ILE A 91 4.07 6.72 17.78
C ILE A 91 4.00 8.25 17.92
N ASP A 92 4.70 8.97 17.05
CA ASP A 92 4.75 10.43 17.01
C ASP A 92 4.65 10.88 15.53
N PRO A 93 3.44 11.14 15.03
CA PRO A 93 3.21 11.42 13.62
C PRO A 93 3.90 12.66 13.07
N ASP A 94 4.28 13.60 13.93
CA ASP A 94 4.88 14.89 13.53
C ASP A 94 6.41 14.80 13.47
N ASN A 95 7.03 14.04 14.38
CA ASN A 95 8.51 13.97 14.48
C ASN A 95 9.11 12.62 14.06
N LYS A 96 8.30 11.55 14.00
CA LYS A 96 8.77 10.18 13.80
C LYS A 96 8.01 9.49 12.67
N PRO A 97 8.31 9.77 11.40
CA PRO A 97 7.68 9.06 10.29
C PRO A 97 7.96 7.55 10.38
N SER A 98 6.93 6.75 10.13
CA SER A 98 7.02 5.28 10.06
C SER A 98 7.43 4.80 8.67
N ILE A 99 7.06 5.53 7.62
CA ILE A 99 7.31 5.18 6.21
C ILE A 99 7.88 6.39 5.43
N PRO A 100 9.04 6.94 5.81
CA PRO A 100 9.63 8.02 5.03
C PRO A 100 10.02 7.52 3.61
N PRO A 101 9.70 8.26 2.55
CA PRO A 101 10.16 7.95 1.21
C PRO A 101 11.65 8.30 1.07
N ILE A 102 12.39 7.49 0.30
CA ILE A 102 13.83 7.67 0.06
C ILE A 102 14.05 8.91 -0.80
N GLN A 103 13.20 9.11 -1.80
CA GLN A 103 13.14 10.33 -2.59
C GLN A 103 12.09 11.25 -1.97
N GLN A 104 12.34 12.57 -1.95
CA GLN A 104 11.34 13.53 -1.48
C GLN A 104 10.14 13.53 -2.43
N ALA A 105 9.15 12.69 -2.13
CA ALA A 105 7.94 12.48 -2.90
C ALA A 105 6.70 12.59 -1.99
N PRO A 106 5.60 13.18 -2.48
CA PRO A 106 4.35 13.21 -1.73
C PRO A 106 3.76 11.80 -1.66
N ILE A 107 3.47 11.33 -0.45
CA ILE A 107 2.83 10.04 -0.20
C ILE A 107 1.56 10.19 0.66
N GLY A 108 0.68 9.20 0.61
CA GLY A 108 -0.58 9.19 1.38
C GLY A 108 -1.72 9.92 0.67
N ASN A 109 -1.78 9.84 -0.66
CA ASN A 109 -2.87 10.42 -1.44
C ASN A 109 -4.22 9.77 -1.07
N ARG A 110 -5.21 10.59 -0.72
CA ARG A 110 -6.60 10.18 -0.42
C ARG A 110 -7.64 11.05 -1.12
N LYS A 111 -7.24 11.74 -2.19
CA LYS A 111 -8.13 12.65 -2.95
C LYS A 111 -8.70 12.01 -4.20
N LYS A 112 -7.87 11.32 -4.97
CA LYS A 112 -8.22 10.72 -6.26
C LYS A 112 -7.24 9.61 -6.64
N LEU A 113 -7.66 8.72 -7.54
CA LEU A 113 -6.78 7.75 -8.20
C LEU A 113 -5.59 8.42 -8.89
N SER A 114 -4.43 7.79 -8.82
CA SER A 114 -3.28 8.19 -9.64
C SER A 114 -3.45 7.69 -11.09
N VAL A 115 -2.58 8.19 -12.00
CA VAL A 115 -2.56 7.70 -13.38
C VAL A 115 -2.20 6.22 -13.43
N HIS A 116 -1.19 5.81 -12.65
CA HIS A 116 -0.79 4.40 -12.59
C HIS A 116 -1.86 3.52 -11.95
N ASP A 117 -2.64 4.01 -10.97
CA ASP A 117 -3.79 3.25 -10.42
C ASP A 117 -4.82 2.96 -11.52
N ILE A 118 -5.04 3.89 -12.45
CA ILE A 118 -5.96 3.72 -13.58
C ILE A 118 -5.38 2.77 -14.64
N GLU A 119 -4.10 2.91 -14.98
CA GLU A 119 -3.41 2.06 -15.96
C GLU A 119 -3.31 0.61 -15.46
N ARG A 120 -3.15 0.41 -14.15
CA ARG A 120 -3.08 -0.91 -13.53
C ARG A 120 -4.40 -1.69 -13.61
N ASN A 121 -5.53 -1.00 -13.77
CA ASN A 121 -6.85 -1.61 -14.01
C ASN A 121 -7.03 -2.19 -15.42
N GLN A 122 -6.03 -2.07 -16.31
CA GLN A 122 -6.11 -2.53 -17.71
C GLN A 122 -5.36 -3.83 -17.97
N CYS A 123 -5.10 -4.68 -16.96
CA CYS A 123 -4.54 -6.01 -17.21
C CYS A 123 -5.54 -6.76 -18.13
N PRO A 124 -5.16 -7.15 -19.37
CA PRO A 124 -6.05 -7.89 -20.25
C PRO A 124 -6.38 -9.25 -19.61
N LEU A 125 -7.67 -9.60 -19.61
CA LEU A 125 -8.17 -10.91 -19.17
C LEU A 125 -7.56 -12.05 -19.98
#